data_AF-A0A559UDA8-F1
#
_entry.id   AF-A0A559UDA8-F1
#
_cell.length_a   1.000
_cell.length_b   1.000
_cell.length_c   1.000
_cell.angle_alpha   90.00
_cell.angle_beta   90.00
_cell.angle_gamma   90.00
#
_symmetry.space_group_name_H-M   'P 1'
#
loop_
_entity.id
_entity.type
_entity.pdbx_description
1 polymer ?
#
loop_
_entity_poly.entity_id
_entity_poly.type
_entity_poly.pdbx_seq_one_letter_code
_entity_poly.pdbx_strand_id
1 'polypeptide(L)'
;MRYVEVCATKGPFEVYLHAVEDVGSESFLDLGEFPPFDPDDEASEFGLLLGTAEDPLAALQIAEQRAGAERGQWVNEGVVQDEYGDFVRAGRLAGVSAEGRRRPNVPDVV
;
A
#
# COMPACT_ATOMS: atom_id res chain seq x y z
N MET A 1 6.52 -0.46 -6.07
CA MET A 1 5.54 -1.09 -5.16
C MET A 1 4.66 0.02 -4.55
N ARG A 2 3.44 -0.30 -4.10
CA ARG A 2 2.51 0.68 -3.53
C ARG A 2 1.89 0.12 -2.25
N TYR A 3 1.83 0.93 -1.20
CA TYR A 3 1.17 0.56 0.06
C TYR A 3 0.48 1.77 0.69
N VAL A 4 -0.48 1.52 1.58
CA VAL A 4 -1.17 2.54 2.34
C VAL A 4 -0.83 2.36 3.81
N GLU A 5 -0.53 3.45 4.48
CA GLU A 5 -0.19 3.50 5.89
C GLU A 5 -1.25 4.26 6.66
N VAL A 6 -1.59 3.78 7.85
CA VAL A 6 -2.42 4.51 8.82
C VAL A 6 -1.57 4.76 10.06
N CYS A 7 -1.24 6.02 10.31
CA CYS A 7 -0.41 6.43 11.45
C CYS A 7 -1.30 6.87 12.61
N ALA A 8 -1.14 6.23 13.76
CA ALA A 8 -1.70 6.74 15.01
C ALA A 8 -0.81 7.87 15.54
N THR A 9 -1.31 9.10 15.50
CA THR A 9 -0.60 10.26 16.05
C THR A 9 -1.13 10.61 17.45
N LYS A 10 -0.60 11.67 18.09
CA LYS A 10 -1.18 12.21 19.33
C LYS A 10 -2.51 12.96 19.09
N GLY A 11 -2.90 13.15 17.83
CA GLY A 11 -4.15 13.77 17.38
C GLY A 11 -4.88 12.85 16.41
N PRO A 12 -5.45 13.36 15.31
CA PRO A 12 -6.16 12.51 14.35
C PRO A 12 -5.22 11.48 13.73
N PHE A 13 -5.79 10.34 13.35
CA PHE A 13 -5.15 9.36 12.48
C PHE A 13 -4.86 10.01 11.13
N GLU A 14 -3.68 9.72 10.60
CA GLU A 14 -3.27 10.18 9.28
C GLU A 14 -3.17 8.98 8.35
N VAL A 15 -3.62 9.16 7.10
CA VAL A 15 -3.62 8.12 6.08
C VAL A 15 -2.71 8.55 4.94
N TYR A 16 -1.66 7.77 4.68
CA TYR A 16 -0.67 8.06 3.65
C TYR A 16 -0.70 7.01 2.54
N LEU A 17 -0.51 7.45 1.30
CA LEU A 17 -0.14 6.60 0.18
C LEU A 17 1.37 6.70 -0.02
N HIS A 18 1.99 5.55 -0.27
CA HIS A 18 3.40 5.47 -0.61
C HIS A 18 3.58 4.67 -1.90
N ALA A 19 4.13 5.32 -2.92
CA ALA A 19 4.60 4.68 -4.14
C ALA A 19 6.14 4.73 -4.19
N VAL A 20 6.77 3.58 -3.97
CA VAL A 20 8.23 3.44 -3.85
C VAL A 20 8.79 2.49 -4.90
N GLU A 21 10.05 2.66 -5.28
CA GLU A 21 10.74 1.69 -6.12
C GLU A 21 10.83 0.32 -5.42
N ASP A 22 10.73 -0.76 -6.19
CA ASP A 22 10.94 -2.11 -5.67
C ASP A 22 12.44 -2.46 -5.73
N VAL A 23 13.23 -1.87 -4.84
CA VAL A 23 14.69 -2.07 -4.72
C VAL A 23 15.08 -3.13 -3.70
N GLY A 24 14.11 -3.71 -2.99
CA GLY A 24 14.37 -4.61 -1.87
C GLY A 24 15.06 -5.92 -2.24
N SER A 25 15.51 -6.62 -1.22
CA SER A 25 16.19 -7.91 -1.33
C SER A 25 16.01 -8.69 -0.02
N GLU A 26 16.43 -9.95 0.03
CA GLU A 26 16.37 -10.72 1.29
C GLU A 26 17.13 -10.05 2.45
N SER A 27 18.09 -9.18 2.17
CA SER A 27 18.83 -8.38 3.15
C SER A 27 18.31 -6.94 3.31
N PHE A 28 17.29 -6.54 2.56
CA PHE A 28 16.73 -5.19 2.58
C PHE A 28 15.22 -5.23 2.34
N LEU A 29 14.47 -5.29 3.44
CA LEU A 29 13.00 -5.48 3.43
C LEU A 29 12.25 -4.26 3.96
N ASP A 30 12.97 -3.22 4.42
CA ASP A 30 12.35 -2.05 5.02
C ASP A 30 11.72 -1.14 3.96
N LEU A 31 10.40 -1.26 3.81
CA LEU A 31 9.62 -0.53 2.83
C LEU A 31 9.66 0.99 3.05
N GLY A 32 9.85 1.45 4.30
CA GLY A 32 9.94 2.87 4.62
C GLY A 32 11.27 3.51 4.19
N GLU A 33 12.30 2.71 3.96
CA GLU A 33 13.59 3.17 3.42
C GLU A 33 13.67 3.11 1.89
N PHE A 34 12.65 2.60 1.21
CA PHE A 34 12.68 2.51 -0.25
C PHE A 34 12.50 3.89 -0.88
N PRO A 35 13.27 4.21 -1.95
CA PRO A 35 13.19 5.52 -2.57
C PRO A 35 11.86 5.72 -3.31
N PRO A 36 11.39 6.96 -3.46
CA PRO A 36 10.28 7.27 -4.36
C PRO A 36 10.65 6.93 -5.81
N PHE A 37 9.64 6.62 -6.64
CA PHE A 37 9.85 6.34 -8.07
C PHE A 37 10.42 7.51 -8.87
N ASP A 38 10.00 8.73 -8.53
CA ASP A 38 10.54 9.96 -9.08
C ASP A 38 10.77 10.93 -7.91
N PRO A 39 12.03 11.14 -7.49
CA PRO A 39 12.34 12.01 -6.38
C PRO A 39 12.16 13.50 -6.71
N ASP A 40 12.08 13.87 -8.00
CA ASP A 40 11.97 15.25 -8.45
C ASP A 40 10.51 15.64 -8.80
N ASP A 41 9.58 14.68 -8.77
CA ASP A 41 8.15 14.93 -9.02
C ASP A 41 7.43 15.39 -7.75
N GLU A 42 7.05 16.67 -7.70
CA GLU A 42 6.20 17.23 -6.63
C GLU A 42 4.81 16.57 -6.58
N ALA A 43 4.36 15.92 -7.66
CA ALA A 43 3.12 15.15 -7.70
C ALA A 43 3.29 13.67 -7.31
N SER A 44 4.48 13.28 -6.84
CA SER A 44 4.78 11.91 -6.43
C SER A 44 3.80 11.40 -5.38
N GLU A 45 3.36 10.16 -5.57
CA GLU A 45 2.48 9.44 -4.63
C GLU A 45 3.27 8.89 -3.41
N PHE A 46 4.53 9.28 -3.22
CA PHE A 46 5.32 8.96 -2.03
C PHE A 46 5.00 9.92 -0.88
N GLY A 47 4.59 9.40 0.27
CA GLY A 47 4.22 10.21 1.42
C GLY A 47 2.99 11.10 1.19
N LEU A 48 2.12 10.74 0.23
CA LEU A 48 0.95 11.54 -0.10
C LEU A 48 -0.13 11.39 1.00
N LEU A 49 -0.42 12.47 1.72
CA LEU A 49 -1.50 12.50 2.70
C LEU A 49 -2.86 12.39 2.01
N LEU A 50 -3.51 11.24 2.15
CA LEU A 50 -4.85 10.99 1.65
C LEU A 50 -5.91 11.61 2.55
N GLY A 51 -5.64 11.82 3.84
CA GLY A 51 -6.58 12.50 4.73
C GLY A 51 -6.31 12.21 6.20
N THR A 52 -7.12 12.83 7.05
CA THR A 52 -7.07 12.65 8.50
C THR A 52 -8.46 12.27 9.05
N ALA A 53 -8.48 11.52 10.15
CA ALA A 53 -9.70 11.15 10.84
C ALA A 53 -9.49 11.02 12.36
N GLU A 54 -10.48 11.42 13.15
CA GLU A 54 -10.42 11.29 14.62
C GLU A 54 -10.63 9.83 15.08
N ASP A 55 -11.20 9.00 14.23
CA ASP A 55 -11.55 7.62 14.53
C ASP A 55 -10.83 6.65 13.57
N PRO A 56 -10.35 5.50 14.08
CA PRO A 56 -9.59 4.55 13.28
C PRO A 56 -10.43 3.92 12.16
N LEU A 57 -11.73 3.70 12.37
CA LEU A 57 -12.61 3.14 11.34
C LEU A 57 -12.81 4.13 10.19
N ALA A 58 -13.00 5.42 10.47
CA ALA A 58 -13.03 6.45 9.44
C ALA A 58 -11.69 6.56 8.69
N ALA A 59 -10.54 6.41 9.37
CA ALA A 59 -9.25 6.38 8.69
C ALA A 59 -9.16 5.22 7.67
N LEU A 60 -9.61 4.02 8.06
CA LEU A 60 -9.68 2.88 7.15
C LEU A 60 -10.67 3.09 5.99
N GLN A 61 -11.78 3.79 6.22
CA GLN A 61 -12.71 4.17 5.17
C GLN A 61 -12.09 5.16 4.18
N ILE A 62 -11.30 6.12 4.65
CA ILE A 62 -10.55 7.04 3.79
C ILE A 62 -9.59 6.26 2.90
N ALA A 63 -8.82 5.33 3.48
CA ALA A 63 -7.89 4.48 2.74
C ALA A 63 -8.59 3.65 1.65
N GLU A 64 -9.73 3.03 1.99
CA GLU A 64 -10.54 2.25 1.04
C GLU A 64 -11.09 3.12 -0.09
N GLN A 65 -11.66 4.29 0.22
CA GLN A 65 -12.28 5.16 -0.77
C GLN A 65 -11.28 5.85 -1.69
N ARG A 66 -10.11 6.25 -1.16
CA ARG A 66 -9.13 7.06 -1.90
C ARG A 66 -8.05 6.21 -2.59
N ALA A 67 -7.68 5.08 -2.02
CA ALA A 67 -6.62 4.22 -2.56
C ALA A 67 -7.07 2.79 -2.88
N GLY A 68 -8.33 2.43 -2.60
CA GLY A 68 -8.83 1.08 -2.81
C GLY A 68 -8.27 0.07 -1.80
N ALA A 69 -7.80 0.52 -0.63
CA ALA A 69 -7.24 -0.34 0.40
C ALA A 69 -8.30 -1.32 0.93
N GLU A 70 -8.02 -2.62 0.82
CA GLU A 70 -8.95 -3.67 1.25
C GLU A 70 -8.91 -3.83 2.77
N ARG A 71 -10.09 -3.80 3.42
CA ARG A 71 -10.20 -3.91 4.88
C ARG A 71 -9.60 -5.20 5.48
N GLY A 72 -9.49 -6.26 4.68
CA GLY A 72 -8.94 -7.55 5.11
C GLY A 72 -7.43 -7.69 4.95
N GLN A 73 -6.74 -6.67 4.42
CA GLN A 73 -5.30 -6.74 4.08
C GLN A 73 -4.44 -5.82 4.97
N TRP A 74 -5.00 -5.28 6.05
CA TRP A 74 -4.23 -4.49 7.01
C TRP A 74 -3.38 -5.38 7.89
N VAL A 75 -2.08 -5.13 7.87
CA VAL A 75 -1.09 -5.78 8.72
C VAL A 75 -0.19 -4.72 9.34
N ASN A 76 0.53 -5.09 10.39
CA ASN A 76 1.54 -4.19 10.98
C ASN A 76 2.77 -4.09 10.06
N GLU A 77 3.55 -3.02 10.22
CA GLU A 77 4.78 -2.77 9.44
C GLU A 77 5.71 -3.99 9.37
N GLY A 78 6.07 -4.58 10.51
CA GLY A 78 6.96 -5.76 10.50
C GLY A 78 6.36 -6.97 9.78
N VAL A 79 5.03 -7.12 9.79
CA VAL A 79 4.36 -8.22 9.07
C VAL A 79 4.37 -7.98 7.57
N VAL A 80 4.12 -6.76 7.08
CA VAL A 80 4.21 -6.47 5.64
C VAL A 80 5.66 -6.60 5.13
N GLN A 81 6.66 -6.27 5.95
CA GLN A 81 8.06 -6.48 5.62
C GLN A 81 8.42 -7.97 5.51
N ASP A 82 7.90 -8.81 6.41
CA ASP A 82 8.05 -10.28 6.34
C ASP A 82 7.35 -10.85 5.09
N GLU A 83 6.11 -10.43 4.81
CA GLU A 83 5.36 -10.82 3.60
C GLU A 83 6.08 -10.40 2.32
N TYR A 84 6.67 -9.20 2.31
CA TYR A 84 7.50 -8.73 1.21
C TYR A 84 8.77 -9.59 1.06
N GLY A 85 9.39 -10.01 2.16
CA GLY A 85 10.51 -10.95 2.14
C GLY A 85 10.15 -12.30 1.50
N ASP A 86 8.98 -12.83 1.81
CA ASP A 86 8.48 -14.06 1.18
C ASP A 86 8.18 -13.85 -0.31
N PHE A 87 7.64 -12.70 -0.70
CA PHE A 87 7.47 -12.32 -2.10
C PHE A 87 8.81 -12.26 -2.86
N VAL A 88 9.85 -11.68 -2.25
CA VAL A 88 11.20 -11.63 -2.83
C VAL A 88 11.79 -13.04 -2.96
N ARG A 89 11.68 -13.88 -1.92
CA ARG A 89 12.17 -15.28 -1.93
C ARG A 89 11.46 -16.16 -2.95
N ALA A 90 10.16 -15.91 -3.18
CA ALA A 90 9.39 -16.56 -4.24
C ALA A 90 9.85 -16.16 -5.65
N GLY A 91 10.83 -15.25 -5.76
CA GLY A 91 11.57 -14.94 -6.97
C GLY A 91 11.08 -13.70 -7.72
N ARG A 92 10.14 -12.93 -7.15
CA ARG A 92 9.29 -11.94 -7.84
C ARG A 92 8.66 -12.55 -9.08
N LEU A 93 7.34 -12.64 -9.18
CA LEU A 93 6.74 -13.04 -10.45
C LEU A 93 7.09 -11.99 -11.51
N ALA A 94 8.11 -12.28 -12.31
CA ALA A 94 8.52 -11.46 -13.44
C ALA A 94 7.32 -11.37 -14.39
N GLY A 95 6.55 -10.29 -14.28
CA GLY A 95 5.46 -9.98 -15.19
C GLY A 95 4.07 -10.47 -14.80
N VAL A 96 3.58 -10.16 -13.59
CA VAL A 96 2.16 -9.78 -13.50
C VAL A 96 2.07 -8.32 -13.98
N SER A 97 2.11 -8.17 -15.30
CA SER A 97 1.55 -7.01 -15.98
C SER A 97 0.11 -6.85 -15.50
N ALA A 98 -0.34 -5.61 -15.33
CA ALA A 98 -1.61 -5.21 -14.73
C ALA A 98 -2.89 -5.62 -15.52
N GLU A 99 -2.88 -6.75 -16.22
CA GLU A 99 -4.05 -7.43 -16.78
C GLU A 99 -4.37 -8.70 -15.97
N GLY A 100 -4.45 -8.55 -14.65
CA GLY A 100 -4.79 -9.63 -13.72
C GLY A 100 -6.07 -9.40 -12.93
N ARG A 101 -6.72 -8.22 -13.04
CA ARG A 101 -8.05 -8.03 -12.45
C ARG A 101 -9.11 -8.70 -13.32
N ARG A 102 -9.31 -10.01 -13.15
CA ARG A 102 -10.67 -10.54 -13.26
C ARG A 102 -11.38 -10.27 -11.95
N ARG A 103 -12.17 -9.19 -11.93
CA ARG A 103 -13.28 -9.09 -10.98
C ARG A 103 -14.20 -10.32 -11.19
N PRO A 104 -14.76 -10.92 -10.14
CA PRO A 104 -15.82 -11.90 -10.30
C PRO A 104 -16.96 -11.24 -11.10
N ASN A 105 -17.33 -11.89 -12.20
CA ASN A 105 -18.49 -11.52 -12.99
C ASN A 105 -19.73 -11.70 -12.10
N VAL A 106 -20.35 -10.60 -11.67
CA VAL A 106 -21.69 -10.66 -11.08
C VAL A 106 -22.65 -10.98 -12.23
N PRO A 107 -23.39 -12.10 -12.19
CA PRO A 107 -24.34 -12.42 -13.25
C PRO A 107 -25.47 -11.40 -13.23
N ASP A 108 -25.81 -10.85 -14.40
CA ASP A 108 -27.02 -10.05 -14.60
C ASP A 108 -28.24 -10.85 -14.14
N VAL A 109 -28.92 -10.32 -13.12
CA VAL A 109 -30.26 -10.77 -12.75
C VAL A 109 -31.23 -10.07 -13.71
N VAL A 110 -31.95 -10.92 -14.46
CA VAL A 110 -33.02 -10.62 -15.41
C VAL A 110 -34.20 -9.85 -14.82
#